data_AF-A0A520IDN5-F1
#
_entry.id   AF-A0A520IDN5-F1
#
_cell.length_a   1.000
_cell.length_b   1.000
_cell.length_c   1.000
_cell.angle_alpha   90.00
_cell.angle_beta   90.00
_cell.angle_gamma   90.00
#
_symmetry.space_group_name_H-M   'P 1'
#
loop_
_entity.id
_entity.type
_entity.pdbx_description
1 polymer ?
#
loop_
_entity_poly.entity_id
_entity_poly.type
_entity_poly.pdbx_seq_one_letter_code
_entity_poly.pdbx_strand_id
1 'polypeptide(L)'
;MYKYDQYDQSIVDARVEEFRDQVKRRLAGQITEDQFKPLRLMNGLYLQLHAYMLRVAVPYGTLDGRQMRMLGHIARKYDRGYGHFTTRQNIQYNWIKLSEAPDILAELATVEMHAIQTSGNCIRNISSDQFAGAAADEVADPRVWAELLRQWSTFHPEFS
;
A
#
# COMPACT_ATOMS: atom_id res chain seq x y z
N MET A 1 7.56 -7.11 15.05
CA MET A 1 6.99 -6.50 13.83
C MET A 1 7.23 -7.45 12.69
N TYR A 2 6.24 -7.69 11.83
CA TYR A 2 6.38 -8.63 10.72
C TYR A 2 7.52 -8.19 9.81
N LYS A 3 8.44 -9.12 9.57
CA LYS A 3 9.60 -8.92 8.72
C LYS A 3 9.38 -9.79 7.51
N TYR A 4 9.58 -9.23 6.32
CA TYR A 4 9.36 -9.99 5.10
C TYR A 4 10.38 -11.11 5.03
N ASP A 5 9.90 -12.30 4.69
CA ASP A 5 10.79 -13.33 4.22
C ASP A 5 11.18 -13.08 2.75
N GLN A 6 11.98 -13.99 2.19
CA GLN A 6 12.42 -13.87 0.81
C GLN A 6 11.25 -13.96 -0.19
N TYR A 7 10.20 -14.72 0.14
CA TYR A 7 9.04 -14.90 -0.72
C TYR A 7 8.18 -13.65 -0.74
N ASP A 8 7.86 -13.09 0.44
CA ASP A 8 7.13 -11.83 0.58
C ASP A 8 7.81 -10.71 -0.22
N GLN A 9 9.12 -10.56 -0.05
CA GLN A 9 9.87 -9.52 -0.75
C GLN A 9 9.84 -9.75 -2.28
N SER A 10 10.03 -11.00 -2.72
CA SER A 10 10.01 -11.31 -4.16
C SER A 10 8.66 -11.02 -4.82
N ILE A 11 7.56 -11.21 -4.07
CA ILE A 11 6.20 -10.93 -4.55
C ILE A 11 6.01 -9.42 -4.70
N VAL A 12 6.44 -8.64 -3.70
CA VAL A 12 6.33 -7.18 -3.76
C VAL A 12 7.18 -6.62 -4.90
N ASP A 13 8.41 -7.09 -5.07
CA ASP A 13 9.31 -6.65 -6.14
C ASP A 13 8.72 -6.99 -7.53
N ALA A 14 8.20 -8.20 -7.71
CA ALA A 14 7.53 -8.60 -8.95
C ALA A 14 6.30 -7.72 -9.25
N ARG A 15 5.52 -7.37 -8.23
CA ARG A 15 4.36 -6.48 -8.37
C ARG A 15 4.75 -5.06 -8.73
N VAL A 16 5.87 -4.55 -8.21
CA VAL A 16 6.42 -3.25 -8.59
C VAL A 16 6.73 -3.23 -10.09
N GLU A 17 7.43 -4.25 -10.60
CA GLU A 17 7.80 -4.32 -12.01
C GLU A 17 6.59 -4.54 -12.93
N GLU A 18 5.63 -5.37 -12.51
CA GLU A 18 4.36 -5.52 -13.22
C GLU A 18 3.62 -4.19 -13.34
N PHE A 19 3.49 -3.44 -12.25
CA PHE A 19 2.83 -2.14 -12.28
C PHE A 19 3.60 -1.11 -13.10
N ARG A 20 4.93 -1.15 -13.07
CA ARG A 20 5.80 -0.30 -13.91
C ARG A 20 5.52 -0.52 -15.39
N ASP A 21 5.41 -1.77 -15.85
CA ASP A 21 5.01 -2.08 -17.23
C ASP A 21 3.61 -1.55 -17.55
N GLN A 22 2.64 -1.79 -16.66
CA GLN A 22 1.26 -1.32 -16.85
C GLN A 22 1.19 0.22 -16.99
N VAL A 23 1.92 0.95 -16.17
CA VAL A 23 2.05 2.42 -16.25
C VAL A 23 2.71 2.84 -17.57
N LYS A 24 3.79 2.17 -17.98
CA LYS A 24 4.46 2.45 -19.27
C LYS A 24 3.51 2.28 -20.45
N ARG A 25 2.75 1.18 -20.49
CA ARG A 25 1.74 0.90 -21.52
C ARG A 25 0.63 1.95 -21.52
N ARG A 26 0.17 2.39 -20.33
CA ARG A 26 -0.84 3.45 -20.18
C ARG A 26 -0.34 4.79 -20.71
N LEU A 27 0.90 5.17 -20.42
CA LEU A 27 1.52 6.40 -20.88
C LEU A 27 1.79 6.38 -22.39
N ALA A 28 2.11 5.21 -22.94
CA ALA A 28 2.28 5.01 -24.38
C ALA A 28 0.95 4.93 -25.16
N GLY A 29 -0.21 5.00 -24.48
CA GLY A 29 -1.52 4.89 -25.11
C GLY A 29 -1.90 3.48 -25.59
N GLN A 30 -1.17 2.45 -25.17
CA GLN A 30 -1.40 1.06 -25.57
C GLN A 30 -2.56 0.40 -24.80
N ILE A 31 -2.95 0.97 -23.66
CA ILE A 31 -4.15 0.61 -22.91
C ILE A 31 -4.95 1.86 -22.58
N THR A 32 -6.27 1.74 -22.62
CA THR A 32 -7.19 2.84 -22.30
C THR A 32 -7.25 3.11 -20.79
N GLU A 33 -7.83 4.24 -20.37
CA GLU A 33 -8.06 4.50 -18.94
C GLU A 33 -8.98 3.45 -18.31
N ASP A 34 -10.00 2.97 -19.03
CA ASP A 34 -10.92 1.95 -18.51
C ASP A 34 -10.23 0.59 -18.30
N GLN A 35 -9.34 0.21 -19.22
CA GLN A 35 -8.51 -0.99 -19.06
C GLN A 35 -7.48 -0.84 -17.94
N PHE A 36 -6.93 0.37 -17.76
CA PHE A 36 -5.94 0.66 -16.73
C PHE A 36 -6.55 0.83 -15.33
N LYS A 37 -7.81 1.28 -15.24
CA LYS A 37 -8.54 1.53 -14.00
C LYS A 37 -8.43 0.37 -13.00
N PRO A 38 -8.78 -0.89 -13.32
CA PRO A 38 -8.64 -1.98 -12.36
C PRO A 38 -7.18 -2.20 -11.92
N LEU A 39 -6.22 -2.06 -12.83
CA LEU A 39 -4.79 -2.28 -12.57
C LEU A 39 -4.23 -1.26 -11.57
N ARG A 40 -4.53 0.04 -11.78
CA ARG A 40 -4.08 1.09 -10.86
C ARG A 40 -4.78 1.03 -9.51
N LEU A 41 -6.05 0.62 -9.49
CA LEU A 41 -6.80 0.47 -8.26
C LEU A 41 -6.25 -0.67 -7.39
N MET A 42 -5.80 -1.79 -7.97
CA MET A 42 -5.16 -2.85 -7.17
C MET A 42 -3.80 -2.44 -6.58
N ASN A 43 -3.19 -1.38 -7.11
CA ASN A 43 -1.93 -0.79 -6.62
C ASN A 43 -2.15 0.51 -5.82
N GLY A 44 -3.37 0.74 -5.32
CA GLY A 44 -3.65 1.86 -4.43
C GLY A 44 -3.77 3.23 -5.08
N LEU A 45 -3.80 3.30 -6.42
CA LEU A 45 -3.71 4.54 -7.18
C LEU A 45 -5.09 4.97 -7.73
N TYR A 46 -5.71 5.95 -7.08
CA TYR A 46 -6.98 6.56 -7.46
C TYR A 46 -6.78 7.86 -8.23
N LEU A 47 -7.38 7.98 -9.42
CA LEU A 47 -7.42 9.25 -10.14
C LEU A 47 -8.41 10.22 -9.45
N GLN A 48 -7.90 11.37 -9.01
CA GLN A 48 -8.68 12.54 -8.61
C GLN A 48 -8.74 13.53 -9.78
N LEU A 49 -9.44 14.66 -9.62
CA LEU A 49 -9.65 15.64 -10.69
C LEU A 49 -8.33 16.18 -11.29
N HIS A 50 -7.29 16.34 -10.46
CA HIS A 50 -6.04 17.01 -10.87
C HIS A 50 -4.77 16.15 -10.71
N ALA A 51 -4.84 15.03 -10.01
CA ALA A 51 -3.68 14.17 -9.70
C ALA A 51 -4.13 12.78 -9.26
N TYR A 52 -3.17 11.88 -9.02
CA TYR A 52 -3.47 10.60 -8.40
C TYR A 52 -3.30 10.66 -6.88
N MET A 53 -4.24 10.04 -6.19
CA MET A 53 -4.10 9.66 -4.79
C MET A 53 -3.49 8.26 -4.70
N LEU A 54 -2.37 8.13 -4.01
CA LEU A 54 -1.74 6.85 -3.67
C LEU A 54 -2.02 6.53 -2.21
N ARG A 55 -2.60 5.36 -1.96
CA ARG A 55 -2.78 4.82 -0.62
C ARG A 55 -1.76 3.72 -0.34
N VAL A 56 -0.97 3.92 0.71
CA VAL A 56 0.03 2.95 1.19
C VAL A 56 -0.58 2.12 2.30
N ALA A 57 -0.34 0.81 2.26
CA ALA A 57 -0.80 -0.13 3.26
C ALA A 57 0.04 -0.01 4.54
N VAL A 58 -0.63 0.03 5.68
CA VAL A 58 -0.02 -0.11 7.00
C VAL A 58 -0.79 -1.22 7.71
N PRO A 59 -0.36 -2.49 7.54
CA PRO A 59 -1.03 -3.63 8.13
C PRO A 59 -1.22 -3.45 9.63
N TYR A 60 -2.47 -3.58 10.09
CA TYR A 60 -2.86 -3.49 11.50
C TYR A 60 -2.23 -2.28 12.23
N GLY A 61 -2.08 -1.17 11.51
CA GLY A 61 -1.58 0.10 12.04
C GLY A 61 -0.17 0.08 12.62
N THR A 62 0.62 -0.96 12.36
CA THR A 62 1.96 -1.12 12.96
C THR A 62 3.04 -0.70 11.96
N LEU A 63 3.99 0.11 12.43
CA LEU A 63 5.13 0.58 11.64
C LEU A 63 6.36 0.85 12.51
N ASP A 64 7.56 0.69 11.93
CA ASP A 64 8.83 1.03 12.58
C ASP A 64 9.36 2.42 12.18
N GLY A 65 10.48 2.82 12.78
CA GLY A 65 11.13 4.09 12.48
C GLY A 65 11.68 4.20 11.06
N ARG A 66 12.06 3.10 10.40
CA ARG A 66 12.53 3.11 9.00
C ARG A 66 11.37 3.39 8.06
N GLN A 67 10.25 2.70 8.28
CA GLN A 67 9.01 2.87 7.54
C GLN A 67 8.48 4.30 7.70
N MET A 68 8.44 4.84 8.92
CA MET A 68 8.02 6.22 9.16
C MET A 68 8.92 7.25 8.43
N ARG A 69 10.24 7.01 8.38
CA ARG A 69 11.17 7.86 7.62
C ARG A 69 10.92 7.79 6.12
N MET A 70 10.63 6.60 5.59
CA MET A 70 10.28 6.41 4.18
C MET A 70 8.98 7.13 3.83
N LEU A 71 7.94 7.00 4.65
CA LEU A 71 6.69 7.76 4.46
C LEU A 71 6.95 9.27 4.42
N GLY A 72 7.77 9.79 5.34
CA GLY A 72 8.19 11.19 5.31
C GLY A 72 9.00 11.57 4.06
N HIS A 73 9.84 10.67 3.54
CA HIS A 73 10.56 10.87 2.28
C HIS A 73 9.58 11.01 1.11
N ILE A 74 8.62 10.09 1.00
CA ILE A 74 7.62 10.10 -0.06
C ILE A 74 6.80 11.39 -0.03
N ALA A 75 6.35 11.80 1.17
CA ALA A 75 5.61 13.03 1.36
C ALA A 75 6.37 14.26 0.81
N ARG A 76 7.68 14.36 1.07
CA ARG A 76 8.51 15.50 0.64
C ARG A 76 8.90 15.45 -0.83
N LYS A 77 9.14 14.26 -1.37
CA LYS A 77 9.69 14.07 -2.74
C LYS A 77 8.60 14.03 -3.80
N TYR A 78 7.49 13.35 -3.53
CA TYR A 78 6.46 13.04 -4.53
C TYR A 78 5.11 13.70 -4.25
N ASP A 79 4.88 14.14 -3.03
CA ASP A 79 3.69 14.92 -2.65
C ASP A 79 4.12 16.36 -2.28
N ARG A 80 3.32 17.05 -1.46
CA ARG A 80 3.50 18.46 -1.07
C ARG A 80 4.00 18.61 0.36
N GLY A 81 4.74 17.62 0.87
CA GLY A 81 5.31 17.62 2.21
C GLY A 81 4.39 17.09 3.31
N TYR A 82 3.24 16.49 2.97
CA TYR A 82 2.30 15.93 3.94
C TYR A 82 1.68 14.60 3.44
N GLY A 83 1.18 13.82 4.39
CA GLY A 83 0.39 12.62 4.15
C GLY A 83 -0.76 12.55 5.16
N HIS A 84 -1.81 11.80 4.84
CA HIS A 84 -2.98 11.69 5.72
C HIS A 84 -3.12 10.27 6.20
N PHE A 85 -3.06 10.07 7.52
CA PHE A 85 -3.53 8.81 8.08
C PHE A 85 -5.04 8.70 7.89
N THR A 86 -5.47 7.49 7.56
CA THR A 86 -6.87 7.17 7.28
C THR A 86 -7.51 6.51 8.48
N THR A 87 -8.85 6.49 8.53
CA THR A 87 -9.61 5.76 9.55
C THR A 87 -9.40 4.24 9.53
N ARG A 88 -8.73 3.72 8.50
CA ARG A 88 -8.33 2.31 8.37
C ARG A 88 -6.83 2.10 8.58
N GLN A 89 -6.18 3.01 9.31
CA GLN A 89 -4.77 2.97 9.70
C GLN A 89 -3.73 3.05 8.57
N ASN A 90 -4.15 3.09 7.30
CA ASN A 90 -3.29 3.40 6.15
C ASN A 90 -2.87 4.88 6.10
N ILE A 91 -1.95 5.21 5.19
CA ILE A 91 -1.60 6.60 4.84
C ILE A 91 -1.87 6.89 3.36
N GLN A 92 -2.26 8.12 3.03
CA GLN A 92 -2.51 8.55 1.65
C GLN A 92 -1.82 9.86 1.26
N TYR A 93 -1.33 9.89 0.02
CA TYR A 93 -0.74 11.02 -0.70
C TYR A 93 -1.66 11.38 -1.86
N ASN A 94 -1.90 12.66 -2.16
CA ASN A 94 -2.92 13.10 -3.12
C ASN A 94 -2.38 13.75 -4.40
N TRP A 95 -1.09 14.02 -4.49
CA TRP A 95 -0.50 14.79 -5.59
C TRP A 95 0.44 13.97 -6.48
N ILE A 96 0.27 12.65 -6.48
CA ILE A 96 1.18 11.73 -7.17
C ILE A 96 1.00 11.83 -8.68
N LYS A 97 2.13 11.94 -9.41
CA LYS A 97 2.15 11.81 -10.86
C LYS A 97 2.15 10.34 -11.26
N LEU A 98 1.40 10.00 -12.31
CA LEU A 98 1.32 8.62 -12.80
C LEU A 98 2.69 8.02 -13.12
N SER A 99 3.57 8.80 -13.76
CA SER A 99 4.91 8.36 -14.15
C SER A 99 5.84 8.05 -12.97
N GLU A 100 5.56 8.63 -11.80
CA GLU A 100 6.38 8.47 -10.59
C GLU A 100 5.83 7.37 -9.67
N ALA A 101 4.57 6.96 -9.86
CA ALA A 101 3.92 5.98 -8.98
C ALA A 101 4.68 4.65 -8.85
N PRO A 102 5.22 4.04 -9.93
CA PRO A 102 6.02 2.81 -9.80
C PRO A 102 7.30 2.99 -8.98
N ASP A 103 7.95 4.16 -9.06
CA ASP A 103 9.16 4.45 -8.29
C ASP A 103 8.86 4.59 -6.79
N ILE A 104 7.71 5.19 -6.45
CA ILE A 104 7.25 5.24 -5.06
C ILE A 104 7.04 3.83 -4.51
N LEU A 105 6.44 2.93 -5.29
CA LEU A 105 6.24 1.54 -4.85
C LEU A 105 7.58 0.80 -4.70
N ALA A 106 8.55 1.04 -5.59
CA ALA A 106 9.90 0.50 -5.46
C ALA A 106 10.60 0.99 -4.17
N GLU A 107 10.49 2.28 -3.85
CA GLU A 107 11.06 2.84 -2.62
C GLU A 107 10.39 2.28 -1.36
N LEU A 108 9.06 2.14 -1.36
CA LEU A 108 8.32 1.50 -0.27
C LEU A 108 8.75 0.06 -0.05
N ALA A 109 9.00 -0.69 -1.12
CA ALA A 109 9.44 -2.08 -1.05
C ALA A 109 10.79 -2.22 -0.31
N THR A 110 11.67 -1.21 -0.35
CA THR A 110 12.97 -1.22 0.38
C THR A 110 12.83 -1.21 1.90
N VAL A 111 11.65 -0.88 2.41
CA VAL A 111 11.31 -0.86 3.85
C VAL A 111 10.12 -1.76 4.16
N GLU A 112 9.88 -2.78 3.33
CA GLU A 112 8.85 -3.80 3.57
C GLU A 112 7.44 -3.20 3.60
N MET A 113 7.17 -2.23 2.72
CA MET A 113 5.85 -1.59 2.55
C MET A 113 5.33 -1.72 1.12
N HIS A 114 4.00 -1.65 0.94
CA HIS A 114 3.35 -1.75 -0.36
C HIS A 114 2.05 -0.94 -0.42
N ALA A 115 1.43 -0.89 -1.61
CA ALA A 115 0.09 -0.32 -1.83
C ALA A 115 -0.95 -1.35 -2.30
N ILE A 116 -0.55 -2.63 -2.37
CA ILE A 116 -1.41 -3.76 -2.79
C ILE A 116 -2.71 -3.78 -1.99
N GLN A 117 -3.85 -3.97 -2.68
CA GLN A 117 -5.19 -4.13 -2.10
C GLN A 117 -5.63 -3.00 -1.14
N THR A 118 -5.07 -1.80 -1.28
CA THR A 118 -5.53 -0.63 -0.52
C THR A 118 -6.77 0.04 -1.12
N SER A 119 -7.11 -0.37 -2.35
CA SER A 119 -8.09 0.20 -3.27
C SER A 119 -8.69 -0.92 -4.15
N GLY A 120 -9.69 -0.66 -4.99
CA GLY A 120 -10.31 -1.69 -5.85
C GLY A 120 -11.30 -2.63 -5.14
N ASN A 121 -11.84 -3.61 -5.87
CA ASN A 121 -12.86 -4.54 -5.36
C ASN A 121 -12.20 -5.75 -4.70
N CYS A 122 -11.69 -5.56 -3.49
CA CYS A 122 -10.96 -6.59 -2.75
C CYS A 122 -11.09 -6.38 -1.23
N ILE A 123 -10.63 -7.36 -0.46
CA ILE A 123 -10.45 -7.20 0.99
C ILE A 123 -9.36 -6.15 1.23
N ARG A 124 -9.70 -5.13 2.03
CA ARG A 124 -8.82 -3.99 2.33
C ARG A 124 -8.02 -4.25 3.60
N ASN A 125 -7.22 -3.24 3.99
CA ASN A 125 -6.38 -3.28 5.20
C ASN A 125 -7.09 -3.88 6.41
N ILE A 126 -6.41 -4.81 7.07
CA ILE A 126 -6.81 -5.37 8.36
C ILE A 126 -6.38 -4.37 9.44
N SER A 127 -7.31 -3.96 10.28
CA SER A 127 -7.05 -3.02 11.37
C SER A 127 -7.04 -3.74 12.73
N SER A 128 -6.24 -3.24 13.67
CA SER A 128 -6.22 -3.69 15.06
C SER A 128 -6.31 -2.51 16.02
N ASP A 129 -6.49 -2.79 17.30
CA ASP A 129 -6.39 -1.77 18.35
C ASP A 129 -5.03 -1.05 18.28
N GLN A 130 -5.01 0.27 18.41
CA GLN A 130 -3.78 1.08 18.40
C GLN A 130 -2.85 0.83 19.60
N PHE A 131 -3.39 0.27 20.69
CA PHE A 131 -2.65 -0.10 21.90
C PHE A 131 -2.40 -1.61 22.01
N ALA A 132 -2.63 -2.38 20.94
CA ALA A 132 -2.40 -3.82 20.90
C ALA A 132 -0.99 -4.23 21.38
N GLY A 133 -0.95 -5.08 22.41
CA GLY A 133 0.26 -5.55 23.09
C GLY A 133 0.83 -4.59 24.14
N ALA A 134 0.14 -3.48 24.44
CA ALA A 134 0.60 -2.44 25.36
C ALA A 134 -0.45 -2.01 26.40
N ALA A 135 -1.74 -2.20 26.13
CA ALA A 135 -2.81 -1.84 27.06
C ALA A 135 -2.89 -2.84 28.22
N ALA A 136 -2.88 -2.35 29.47
CA ALA A 136 -2.93 -3.21 30.66
C ALA A 136 -4.26 -3.95 30.82
N ASP A 137 -5.32 -3.43 30.19
CA ASP A 137 -6.68 -3.96 30.18
C ASP A 137 -6.99 -4.76 28.91
N GLU A 138 -6.00 -5.04 28.05
CA GLU A 138 -6.24 -5.89 26.87
C GLU A 138 -6.57 -7.33 27.28
N VAL A 139 -7.65 -7.87 26.72
CA VAL A 139 -8.02 -9.28 26.95
C VAL A 139 -7.01 -10.22 26.28
N ALA A 140 -6.54 -9.85 25.08
CA ALA A 140 -5.52 -10.56 24.32
C ALA A 140 -4.94 -9.63 23.24
N ASP A 141 -3.68 -9.84 22.85
CA ASP A 141 -3.06 -9.13 21.72
C ASP A 141 -3.69 -9.56 20.38
N PRO A 142 -4.40 -8.67 19.66
CA PRO A 142 -5.08 -9.02 18.42
C PRO A 142 -4.15 -9.18 17.22
N ARG A 143 -2.86 -8.79 17.32
CA ARG A 143 -1.96 -8.73 16.16
C ARG A 143 -1.69 -10.10 15.53
N VAL A 144 -1.72 -11.18 16.33
CA VAL A 144 -1.59 -12.56 15.81
C VAL A 144 -2.74 -12.90 14.86
N TRP A 145 -3.97 -12.58 15.25
CA TRP A 145 -5.15 -12.79 14.40
C TRP A 145 -5.15 -11.87 13.19
N ALA A 146 -4.74 -10.61 13.37
CA ALA A 146 -4.64 -9.66 12.28
C ALA A 146 -3.63 -10.11 11.21
N GLU A 147 -2.49 -10.68 11.61
CA GLU A 147 -1.48 -11.21 10.69
C GLU A 147 -2.01 -12.44 9.92
N LEU A 148 -2.69 -13.37 10.59
CA LEU A 148 -3.33 -14.51 9.93
C LEU A 148 -4.36 -14.07 8.89
N LEU A 149 -5.22 -13.10 9.25
CA LEU A 149 -6.20 -12.53 8.33
C LEU A 149 -5.55 -11.77 7.18
N ARG A 150 -4.46 -11.04 7.43
CA ARG A 150 -3.69 -10.35 6.39
C ARG A 150 -3.13 -11.35 5.38
N GLN A 151 -2.49 -12.42 5.84
CA GLN A 151 -1.93 -13.45 4.95
C GLN A 151 -3.02 -14.16 4.15
N TRP A 152 -4.11 -14.57 4.80
CA TRP A 152 -5.25 -15.23 4.14
C TRP A 152 -5.90 -14.33 3.07
N SER A 153 -6.09 -13.04 3.35
CA SER A 153 -6.79 -12.13 2.45
C SER A 153 -5.92 -11.58 1.31
N THR A 154 -4.60 -11.57 1.48
CA THR A 154 -3.68 -11.05 0.48
C THR A 154 -3.64 -11.98 -0.73
N PHE A 155 -3.98 -11.46 -1.92
CA PHE A 155 -4.10 -12.24 -3.17
C PHE A 155 -5.08 -13.43 -3.11
N HIS A 156 -6.11 -13.35 -2.26
CA HIS A 156 -7.11 -14.42 -2.18
C HIS A 156 -7.89 -14.54 -3.50
N PRO A 157 -7.87 -15.70 -4.19
CA PRO A 157 -8.35 -15.84 -5.58
C PRO A 157 -9.86 -15.57 -5.74
N GLU A 158 -10.65 -15.76 -4.70
CA GLU A 158 -12.10 -15.46 -4.73
C GLU A 158 -12.42 -13.97 -4.52
N PHE A 159 -11.48 -13.19 -3.96
CA PHE A 159 -11.69 -11.81 -3.53
C PHE A 159 -10.67 -10.83 -4.10
N SER A 160 -9.98 -11.21 -5.18
CA SER A 160 -9.02 -10.36 -5.91
C SER A 160 -9.30 -10.30 -7.41
#